data_AF-M0D718-F1
#
_entry.id   AF-M0D718-F1
#
_cell.length_a   1.000
_cell.length_b   1.000
_cell.length_c   1.000
_cell.angle_alpha   90.00
_cell.angle_beta   90.00
_cell.angle_gamma   90.00
#
_symmetry.space_group_name_H-M   'P 1'
#
loop_
_entity.id
_entity.type
_entity.pdbx_description
1 polymer ?
#
loop_
_entity_poly.entity_id
_entity_poly.type
_entity_poly.pdbx_seq_one_letter_code
_entity_poly.pdbx_strand_id
1 'polypeptide(L)' 'MPAASLFFVLFVLLGIGGTVLLYVLIDRETSDPETMDRADAERRAKEESRRGRR' A
#
# COMPACT_ATOMS: atom_id res chain seq x y z
N MET A 1 36.54 -1.97 17.51
CA MET A 1 35.95 -3.29 17.20
C MET A 1 35.32 -3.25 15.81
N PRO A 2 35.98 -3.71 14.75
CA PRO A 2 35.53 -3.55 13.36
C PRO A 2 34.16 -4.19 13.09
N ALA A 3 33.85 -5.30 13.78
CA ALA A 3 32.54 -5.95 13.70
C ALA A 3 31.40 -5.02 14.15
N ALA A 4 31.57 -4.26 15.23
CA ALA A 4 30.54 -3.35 15.74
C ALA A 4 30.21 -2.25 14.74
N SER A 5 31.23 -1.70 14.06
CA SER A 5 31.05 -0.69 13.01
C SER A 5 30.31 -1.26 11.80
N LEU A 6 30.62 -2.50 11.39
CA LEU A 6 29.91 -3.17 10.29
C LEU A 6 28.44 -3.41 10.63
N PHE A 7 28.14 -3.92 11.83
CA PHE A 7 26.76 -4.12 12.28
C PHE A 7 25.98 -2.81 12.33
N PHE A 8 26.60 -1.74 12.82
CA PHE A 8 25.97 -0.43 12.86
C PHE A 8 25.62 0.09 11.47
N VAL A 9 26.54 -0.02 10.50
CA VAL A 9 26.28 0.37 9.10
C VAL A 9 25.15 -0.46 8.49
N LEU A 10 25.16 -1.78 8.68
CA LEU A 10 24.09 -2.66 8.20
C LEU A 10 22.74 -2.32 8.84
N PHE A 11 22.72 -2.03 10.13
CA PHE A 11 21.52 -1.63 10.84
C PHE A 11 20.94 -0.31 10.29
N VAL A 12 21.79 0.69 10.06
CA VAL A 12 21.38 1.97 9.48
C VAL A 12 20.88 1.79 8.05
N LEU A 13 21.58 1.00 7.23
CA LEU A 13 21.18 0.71 5.86
C LEU A 13 19.85 -0.04 5.79
N LEU A 14 19.63 -1.04 6.65
CA LEU A 14 18.38 -1.78 6.70
C LEU A 14 17.23 -0.93 7.28
N GLY A 15 17.50 -0.11 8.29
CA GLY A 15 16.50 0.78 8.87
C GLY A 15 16.04 1.82 7.86
N ILE A 16 16.96 2.65 7.35
CA ILE A 16 16.62 3.72 6.41
C ILE A 16 16.20 3.14 5.07
N GLY A 17 17.00 2.22 4.50
CA GLY A 17 16.72 1.61 3.21
C GLY A 17 15.44 0.79 3.21
N GLY A 18 15.16 0.06 4.29
CA GLY A 18 13.90 -0.67 4.46
C GLY A 18 12.70 0.25 4.50
N THR A 19 12.77 1.35 5.26
CA THR A 19 11.67 2.35 5.30
C THR A 19 11.43 2.98 3.94
N VAL A 20 12.49 3.41 3.24
CA VAL A 20 12.36 4.02 1.91
C VAL A 20 11.81 3.01 0.88
N LEU A 21 12.28 1.76 0.93
CA LEU A 21 11.80 0.70 0.05
C LEU A 21 10.30 0.45 0.26
N LEU A 22 9.85 0.32 1.51
CA LEU A 22 8.43 0.15 1.83
C LEU A 22 7.60 1.33 1.35
N TYR A 23 8.09 2.55 1.55
CA TYR A 23 7.42 3.76 1.06
C TYR A 23 7.22 3.70 -0.46
N VAL A 24 8.27 3.39 -1.23
CA VAL A 24 8.19 3.31 -2.70
C VAL A 24 7.25 2.20 -3.17
N LEU A 25 7.23 1.07 -2.47
CA LEU A 25 6.33 -0.03 -2.81
C LEU A 25 4.86 0.36 -2.60
N ILE A 26 4.54 1.00 -1.48
CA ILE A 26 3.19 1.49 -1.18
C ILE A 26 2.80 2.58 -2.17
N ASP A 27 3.70 3.54 -2.41
CA ASP A 27 3.46 4.63 -3.35
C ASP A 27 3.12 4.08 -4.74
N ARG A 28 3.91 3.13 -5.26
CA ARG A 28 3.62 2.48 -6.55
C ARG A 28 2.27 1.76 -6.61
N GLU A 29 1.90 1.03 -5.55
CA GLU A 29 0.61 0.35 -5.48
C GLU A 29 -0.55 1.35 -5.43
N THR A 30 -0.35 2.49 -4.78
CA THR A 30 -1.39 3.50 -4.54
C THR A 30 -1.39 4.64 -5.55
N SER A 31 -0.46 4.66 -6.50
CA SER A 31 -0.28 5.74 -7.48
C SER A 31 -1.39 5.78 -8.54
N ASP A 32 -2.00 4.64 -8.85
CA ASP A 32 -3.09 4.52 -9.82
C ASP A 32 -4.33 3.89 -9.16
N PRO A 33 -4.97 4.62 -8.23
CA PRO A 33 -6.17 4.10 -7.59
C PRO A 33 -7.28 4.02 -8.65
N GLU A 34 -7.95 2.87 -8.74
CA GLU A 34 -9.20 2.76 -9.51
C GLU A 34 -10.21 3.78 -8.92
N THR A 35 -10.33 4.95 -9.55
CA THR A 35 -11.28 5.98 -9.13
C THR A 35 -12.66 5.53 -9.53
N MET A 36 -13.35 4.84 -8.63
CA MET A 36 -14.75 4.49 -8.83
C MET A 36 -15.61 5.71 -8.51
N ASP A 37 -16.36 6.21 -9.49
CA ASP A 37 -17.29 7.31 -9.26
C ASP A 37 -18.36 6.87 -8.26
N ARG A 38 -18.70 7.78 -7.34
CA ARG A 38 -19.69 7.52 -6.29
C ARG A 38 -21.04 7.15 -6.89
N ALA A 39 -21.43 7.78 -7.99
CA ALA A 39 -22.70 7.46 -8.64
C ALA A 39 -22.71 6.02 -9.19
N ASP A 40 -21.59 5.57 -9.74
CA ASP A 40 -21.43 4.19 -10.21
C ASP A 40 -21.42 3.18 -9.06
N ALA A 41 -20.79 3.53 -7.93
CA ALA A 41 -20.81 2.73 -6.70
C ALA A 41 -22.22 2.55 -6.15
N GLU A 42 -22.97 3.65 -6.01
CA GLU A 42 -24.35 3.62 -5.53
C GLU A 42 -25.28 2.85 -6.49
N ARG A 43 -25.04 2.95 -7.81
CA ARG A 43 -25.79 2.18 -8.80
C ARG A 43 -25.56 0.68 -8.64
N ARG A 44 -24.29 0.23 -8.59
CA ARG A 44 -23.93 -1.18 -8.37
C ARG A 44 -24.50 -1.73 -7.06
N ALA A 45 -24.37 -0.99 -5.96
CA ALA A 45 -24.89 -1.40 -4.67
C ALA A 45 -26.43 -1.58 -4.67
N LYS A 46 -27.16 -0.70 -5.36
CA LYS A 46 -28.62 -0.81 -5.53
C LYS A 46 -29.01 -2.03 -6.35
N GLU A 47 -28.29 -2.33 -7.43
CA GLU A 47 -28.54 -3.50 -8.28
C GLU A 47 -28.29 -4.82 -7.53
N GLU A 48 -27.21 -4.88 -6.75
CA GLU A 48 -26.85 -6.05 -5.96
C GLU A 48 -27.84 -6.30 -4.80
N SER A 49 -28.25 -5.24 -4.10
CA SER A 49 -29.30 -5.32 -3.07
C SER A 49 -30.64 -5.82 -3.62
N ARG A 50 -30.99 -5.47 -4.87
CA ARG A 50 -32.20 -5.96 -5.53
C ARG A 50 -32.09 -7.43 -5.93
N ARG A 51 -30.90 -7.93 -6.27
CA ARG A 51 -30.65 -9.34 -6.60
C ARG A 51 -30.66 -10.25 -5.38
N GLY A 52 -30.07 -9.83 -4.26
CA GLY A 52 -29.99 -10.64 -3.04
C GLY A 52 -31.29 -10.75 -2.23
N ARG A 53 -32.36 -10.05 -2.64
CA ARG A 53 -33.68 -10.08 -1.99
C ARG A 53 -34.68 -11.05 -2.66
N ARG A 54 -34.27 -11.79 -3.69
CA ARG A 54 -35.04 -12.89 -4.29
C ARG A 54 -34.54 -14.23 -3.79
#